data_AF-A0A965SN11-F1
#
_entry.id   AF-A0A965SN11-F1
#
_cell.length_a   1.000
_cell.length_b   1.000
_cell.length_c   1.000
_cell.angle_alpha   90.00
_cell.angle_beta   90.00
_cell.angle_gamma   90.00
#
_symmetry.space_group_name_H-M   'P 1'
#
loop_
_entity.id
_entity.type
_entity.pdbx_description
1 polymer ?
#
loop_
_entity_poly.entity_id
_entity_poly.type
_entity_poly.pdbx_seq_one_letter_code
_entity_poly.pdbx_strand_id
1 'polypeptide(L)'
;VYKLQPRENHERGFPLATLSLTSKGMLKDRVYGISETLFHDPYYQRHVVGAPVVRKVEQGRIFSEANYAVFRTKLDKESTVFNVGRYLDIVVQTPEGLKFEERLCIYDSEMIPNSIIYPI
;
A
#
# COMPACT_ATOMS: atom_id res chain seq x y z
N VAL A 1 -3.58 0.60 -10.86
CA VAL A 1 -4.48 0.87 -9.71
C VAL A 1 -3.70 0.73 -8.41
N TYR A 2 -3.94 1.59 -7.42
CA TYR A 2 -3.41 1.43 -6.07
C TYR A 2 -4.56 1.63 -5.08
N LYS A 3 -4.79 0.66 -4.18
CA LYS A 3 -5.79 0.77 -3.12
C LYS A 3 -5.21 0.36 -1.78
N LEU A 4 -5.58 1.09 -0.73
CA LEU A 4 -5.33 0.72 0.64
C LEU A 4 -6.69 0.48 1.31
N GLN A 5 -7.02 -0.78 1.55
CA GLN A 5 -8.37 -1.19 1.91
C GLN A 5 -8.39 -2.03 3.19
N PRO A 6 -9.30 -1.75 4.15
CA PRO A 6 -9.47 -2.61 5.31
C PRO A 6 -9.86 -4.02 4.88
N ARG A 7 -9.31 -5.02 5.56
CA ARG A 7 -9.63 -6.43 5.32
C ARG A 7 -11.13 -6.73 5.39
N GLU A 8 -11.83 -6.18 6.39
CA GLU A 8 -13.28 -6.40 6.53
C GLU A 8 -14.06 -6.00 5.27
N ASN A 9 -13.68 -4.89 4.64
CA ASN A 9 -14.35 -4.40 3.44
C ASN A 9 -14.00 -5.29 2.24
N HIS A 10 -12.73 -5.65 2.10
CA HIS A 10 -12.29 -6.53 1.03
C HIS A 10 -12.98 -7.90 1.10
N GLU A 11 -12.99 -8.54 2.27
CA GLU A 11 -13.58 -9.88 2.45
C GLU A 11 -15.11 -9.88 2.29
N ARG A 12 -15.78 -8.76 2.58
CA ARG A 12 -17.23 -8.59 2.40
C ARG A 12 -17.61 -8.05 1.01
N GLY A 13 -16.64 -7.83 0.12
CA GLY A 13 -16.87 -7.27 -1.21
C GLY A 13 -17.34 -5.81 -1.22
N PHE A 14 -17.11 -5.06 -0.14
CA PHE A 14 -17.44 -3.66 -0.05
C PHE A 14 -16.40 -2.79 -0.77
N PRO A 15 -16.82 -1.74 -1.49
CA PRO A 15 -15.91 -0.96 -2.33
C PRO A 15 -15.07 0.08 -1.56
N LEU A 16 -15.44 0.37 -0.30
CA LEU A 16 -14.81 1.43 0.48
C LEU A 16 -13.36 1.08 0.83
N ALA A 17 -12.45 2.01 0.53
CA ALA A 17 -11.03 1.94 0.82
C ALA A 17 -10.56 3.26 1.45
N THR A 18 -9.55 3.20 2.33
CA THR A 18 -8.93 4.39 2.93
C THR A 18 -8.25 5.26 1.87
N LEU A 19 -7.63 4.63 0.87
CA LEU A 19 -7.10 5.29 -0.32
C LEU A 19 -7.49 4.48 -1.56
N SER A 20 -7.96 5.16 -2.60
CA SER A 20 -8.28 4.57 -3.90
C SER A 20 -7.76 5.47 -5.01
N LEU A 21 -6.67 5.06 -5.64
CA LEU A 21 -5.99 5.80 -6.71
C LEU A 21 -6.06 4.96 -7.99
N THR A 22 -6.95 5.35 -8.90
CA THR A 22 -7.28 4.53 -10.09
C THR A 22 -6.37 4.79 -11.28
N SER A 23 -5.51 5.82 -11.23
CA SER A 23 -4.58 6.17 -12.31
C SER A 23 -3.20 6.57 -11.80
N LYS A 24 -2.21 6.54 -12.69
CA LYS A 24 -0.87 7.09 -12.43
C LYS A 24 -0.91 8.60 -12.17
N GLY A 25 -1.89 9.31 -12.75
CA GLY A 25 -2.13 10.73 -12.46
C GLY A 25 -2.47 10.94 -10.99
N MET A 26 -3.45 10.21 -10.46
CA MET A 26 -3.83 10.29 -9.05
C MET A 26 -2.69 9.91 -8.09
N LEU A 27 -1.82 8.97 -8.48
CA LEU A 27 -0.60 8.66 -7.73
C LEU A 27 0.35 9.85 -7.66
N LYS A 28 0.57 10.55 -8.78
CA LYS A 28 1.38 11.77 -8.82
C LYS A 28 0.74 12.89 -8.00
N ASP A 29 -0.58 13.07 -8.10
CA ASP A 29 -1.32 14.07 -7.32
C ASP A 29 -1.19 13.81 -5.82
N ARG A 30 -1.23 12.53 -5.41
CA ARG A 30 -1.01 12.15 -4.01
C ARG A 30 0.42 12.45 -3.55
N VAL A 31 1.43 12.15 -4.37
CA VAL A 31 2.83 12.48 -4.05
C VAL A 31 3.01 13.98 -3.91
N TYR A 32 2.47 14.76 -4.85
CA TYR A 32 2.49 16.22 -4.79
C TYR A 32 1.80 16.74 -3.52
N GLY A 33 0.62 16.21 -3.20
CA GLY A 33 -0.11 16.61 -2.00
C GLY A 33 0.65 16.33 -0.71
N ILE A 34 1.32 15.17 -0.61
CA ILE A 34 2.14 14.84 0.56
C ILE A 34 3.34 15.81 0.69
N SER A 35 4.00 16.14 -0.42
CA SER A 35 5.22 16.94 -0.41
C SER A 35 4.97 18.43 -0.22
N GLU A 36 3.89 18.96 -0.79
CA GLU A 36 3.72 20.42 -0.93
C GLU A 36 2.53 20.98 -0.15
N THR A 37 1.51 20.18 0.20
CA THR A 37 0.23 20.72 0.70
C THR A 37 -0.23 20.12 2.03
N LEU A 38 0.23 18.93 2.40
CA LEU A 38 -0.16 18.25 3.64
C LEU A 38 0.80 18.59 4.78
N PHE A 39 0.35 19.42 5.72
CA PHE A 39 1.03 19.58 7.00
C PHE A 39 0.78 18.36 7.89
N HIS A 40 1.83 17.65 8.28
CA HIS A 40 1.76 16.44 9.09
C HIS A 40 2.99 16.28 9.98
N ASP A 41 2.84 15.56 11.10
CA ASP A 41 3.99 15.14 11.91
C ASP A 41 4.91 14.27 11.03
N PRO A 42 6.19 14.63 10.84
CA PRO A 42 7.13 13.78 10.13
C PRO A 42 7.37 12.49 10.94
N TYR A 43 7.47 11.38 10.23
CA TYR A 43 7.82 10.10 10.82
C TYR A 43 8.61 9.24 9.83
N TYR A 44 9.46 8.38 10.37
CA TYR A 44 10.06 7.32 9.57
C TYR A 44 9.07 6.16 9.46
N GLN A 45 9.03 5.57 8.27
CA GLN A 45 8.37 4.29 8.07
C GLN A 45 9.35 3.25 7.56
N ARG A 46 9.25 2.02 8.07
CA ARG A 46 10.06 0.89 7.64
C ARG A 46 9.16 -0.27 7.27
N HIS A 47 9.25 -0.67 6.01
CA HIS A 47 8.56 -1.83 5.48
C HIS A 47 9.38 -3.09 5.73
N VAL A 48 8.75 -4.07 6.37
CA VAL A 48 9.21 -5.45 6.41
C VAL A 48 8.25 -6.25 5.56
N VAL A 49 8.71 -6.66 4.37
CA VAL A 49 7.90 -7.43 3.41
C VAL A 49 8.39 -8.87 3.43
N GLY A 50 7.47 -9.81 3.59
CA GLY A 50 7.75 -11.23 3.53
C GLY A 50 8.13 -11.69 2.13
N ALA A 51 8.57 -12.94 2.00
CA ALA A 51 8.84 -13.54 0.70
C ALA A 51 7.57 -13.52 -0.16
N PRO A 52 7.58 -12.92 -1.36
CA PRO A 52 6.42 -12.89 -2.23
C PRO A 52 6.12 -14.29 -2.78
N VAL A 53 4.84 -14.60 -2.91
CA VAL A 53 4.35 -15.83 -3.52
C VAL A 53 3.69 -15.48 -4.85
N VAL A 54 4.17 -16.08 -5.93
CA VAL A 54 3.48 -16.02 -7.23
C VAL A 54 2.31 -17.00 -7.18
N ARG A 55 1.09 -16.47 -7.31
CA ARG A 55 -0.14 -17.26 -7.30
C ARG A 55 -0.53 -17.75 -8.68
N LYS A 56 -0.27 -16.93 -9.71
CA LYS A 56 -0.66 -17.22 -11.09
C LYS A 56 0.19 -16.42 -12.07
N VAL A 57 0.51 -17.01 -13.22
CA VAL A 57 1.08 -16.30 -14.37
C VAL A 57 0.23 -16.62 -15.59
N GLU A 58 -0.41 -15.61 -16.18
CA GLU A 58 -1.28 -15.79 -17.35
C GLU A 58 -1.33 -14.51 -18.17
N GLN A 59 -1.39 -14.63 -19.50
CA GLN A 59 -1.58 -13.49 -20.42
C GLN A 59 -0.60 -12.32 -20.17
N GLY A 60 0.67 -12.63 -19.87
CA GLY A 60 1.69 -11.62 -19.59
C GLY A 60 1.57 -10.92 -18.23
N ARG A 61 0.68 -11.38 -17.35
CA ARG A 61 0.49 -10.88 -15.98
C ARG A 61 0.97 -11.88 -14.95
N ILE A 62 1.64 -11.36 -13.92
CA ILE A 62 2.07 -12.10 -12.74
C ILE A 62 1.19 -11.64 -11.57
N PHE A 63 0.39 -12.56 -11.07
CA PHE A 63 -0.41 -12.36 -9.87
C PHE A 63 0.41 -12.84 -8.68
N SER A 64 0.72 -11.93 -7.76
CA SER A 64 1.55 -12.22 -6.60
C SER A 64 0.97 -11.64 -5.34
N GLU A 65 1.33 -12.22 -4.21
CA GLU A 65 1.01 -11.68 -2.90
C GLU A 65 2.23 -11.70 -1.97
N ALA A 66 2.28 -10.77 -1.03
CA ALA A 66 3.28 -10.77 0.03
C ALA A 66 2.69 -10.14 1.30
N ASN A 67 2.92 -10.77 2.45
CA ASN A 67 2.60 -10.17 3.74
C ASN A 67 3.56 -9.01 4.02
N TYR A 68 3.09 -7.99 4.74
CA TYR A 68 3.90 -6.85 5.14
C TYR A 68 3.59 -6.40 6.56
N ALA A 69 4.61 -5.78 7.17
CA ALA A 69 4.48 -4.96 8.35
C ALA A 69 5.19 -3.62 8.12
N VAL A 70 4.47 -2.52 8.30
CA VAL A 70 5.03 -1.17 8.31
C VAL A 70 5.19 -0.73 9.76
N PHE A 71 6.43 -0.45 10.14
CA PHE A 71 6.75 0.15 11.43
C PHE A 71 6.88 1.65 11.29
N ARG A 72 6.40 2.40 12.28
CA ARG A 72 6.52 3.86 12.33
C ARG A 72 7.31 4.31 13.53
N THR A 73 8.22 5.25 13.32
CA THR A 73 9.01 5.92 14.36
C THR A 73 8.79 7.42 14.22
N LYS A 74 8.11 8.03 15.20
CA LYS A 74 7.99 9.50 15.30
C LYS A 74 9.24 10.06 16.00
N LEU A 75 9.47 11.36 15.85
CA LEU A 75 10.53 12.06 16.58
C LEU A 75 10.41 11.80 18.09
N ASP A 76 11.50 11.37 18.72
CA ASP A 76 11.60 11.05 20.14
C ASP A 76 10.56 10.04 20.66
N LYS A 77 10.07 9.14 19.80
CA LYS A 77 9.15 8.06 20.16
C LYS A 77 9.69 6.70 19.76
N GLU A 78 9.21 5.66 20.42
CA GLU A 78 9.50 4.28 20.08
C GLU A 78 8.94 3.90 18.70
N SER A 79 9.54 2.86 18.10
CA SER A 79 9.02 2.27 16.88
C SER A 79 7.80 1.41 17.19
N THR A 80 6.72 1.63 16.45
CA THR A 80 5.44 0.92 16.67
C THR A 80 4.98 0.26 15.38
N VAL A 81 4.22 -0.84 15.51
CA VAL A 81 3.51 -1.42 14.37
C VAL A 81 2.44 -0.42 13.93
N PHE A 82 2.57 0.08 12.70
CA PHE A 82 1.71 1.13 12.16
C PHE A 82 0.61 0.58 11.26
N ASN A 83 0.96 -0.34 10.36
CA ASN A 83 0.02 -1.00 9.47
C ASN A 83 0.57 -2.39 9.10
N VAL A 84 -0.25 -3.42 9.25
CA VAL A 84 0.07 -4.78 8.82
C VAL A 84 -0.98 -5.27 7.85
N GLY A 85 -0.58 -6.15 6.93
CA GLY A 85 -1.49 -6.70 5.95
C GLY A 85 -0.80 -7.53 4.90
N ARG A 86 -1.41 -7.60 3.73
CA ARG A 86 -0.82 -8.23 2.54
C ARG A 86 -1.04 -7.38 1.29
N TYR A 87 -0.08 -7.45 0.39
CA TYR A 87 -0.25 -6.97 -0.97
C TYR A 87 -0.90 -8.05 -1.82
N LEU A 88 -1.86 -7.67 -2.64
CA LEU A 88 -2.33 -8.44 -3.80
C LEU A 88 -1.95 -7.62 -5.03
N ASP A 89 -1.00 -8.14 -5.81
CA ASP A 89 -0.37 -7.40 -6.89
C ASP A 89 -0.66 -8.07 -8.24
N ILE A 90 -0.88 -7.23 -9.25
CA ILE A 90 -0.78 -7.63 -10.66
C ILE A 90 0.43 -6.90 -11.24
N VAL A 91 1.45 -7.68 -11.59
CA VAL A 91 2.71 -7.19 -12.14
C VAL A 91 2.78 -7.53 -13.63
N VAL A 92 3.23 -6.58 -14.43
CA VAL A 92 3.43 -6.71 -15.87
C VAL A 92 4.88 -6.39 -16.24
N GLN A 93 5.36 -7.01 -17.32
CA GLN A 93 6.65 -6.70 -17.89
C GLN A 93 6.54 -5.53 -18.86
N THR A 94 7.38 -4.52 -18.70
CA THR A 94 7.51 -3.37 -19.61
C THR A 94 8.95 -3.28 -20.12
N PRO A 95 9.24 -2.44 -21.13
CA PRO A 95 10.61 -2.16 -21.55
C PRO A 95 11.52 -1.65 -20.41
N GLU A 96 10.94 -1.02 -19.39
CA GLU A 96 11.63 -0.49 -18.20
C GLU A 96 11.64 -1.47 -17.00
N GLY A 97 11.35 -2.76 -17.25
CA GLY A 97 11.31 -3.83 -16.26
C GLY A 97 9.92 -4.14 -15.72
N LEU A 98 9.86 -4.81 -14.57
CA LEU A 98 8.58 -5.16 -13.93
C LEU A 98 7.92 -3.91 -13.34
N LYS A 99 6.61 -3.75 -13.58
CA LYS A 99 5.78 -2.66 -13.05
C LYS A 99 4.47 -3.19 -12.49
N PHE A 100 3.92 -2.50 -11.51
CA PHE A 100 2.57 -2.77 -11.00
C PHE A 100 1.52 -2.22 -11.97
N GLU A 101 0.72 -3.13 -12.54
CA GLU A 101 -0.57 -2.77 -13.16
C GLU A 101 -1.59 -2.48 -12.05
N GLU A 102 -1.58 -3.28 -10.99
CA GLU A 102 -2.39 -3.12 -9.79
C GLU A 102 -1.61 -3.49 -8.51
N ARG A 103 -1.87 -2.75 -7.43
CA ARG A 103 -1.47 -3.08 -6.06
C ARG A 103 -2.62 -2.81 -5.10
N LEU A 104 -3.07 -3.85 -4.42
CA LEU A 104 -4.06 -3.76 -3.34
C LEU A 104 -3.37 -4.06 -2.01
N CYS A 105 -3.28 -3.07 -1.14
CA CYS A 105 -2.78 -3.19 0.23
C CYS A 105 -3.97 -3.51 1.14
N ILE A 106 -4.18 -4.79 1.43
CA ILE A 106 -5.27 -5.27 2.29
C ILE A 106 -4.75 -5.34 3.72
N TYR A 107 -5.16 -4.38 4.56
CA TYR A 107 -4.61 -4.24 5.90
C TYR A 107 -5.52 -4.83 6.98
N ASP A 108 -4.90 -5.43 8.00
CA ASP A 108 -5.60 -6.02 9.16
C ASP A 108 -5.86 -4.99 10.26
N SER A 109 -5.04 -3.94 10.35
CA SER A 109 -5.17 -2.91 11.39
C SER A 109 -6.36 -1.98 11.15
N GLU A 110 -7.57 -2.38 11.57
CA GLU A 110 -8.81 -1.60 11.38
C GLU A 110 -8.70 -0.16 11.92
N MET A 111 -8.08 0.00 13.10
CA MET A 111 -7.79 1.30 13.67
C MET A 111 -6.45 1.82 13.15
N ILE A 112 -6.51 2.75 12.20
CA ILE A 112 -5.35 3.48 11.71
C ILE A 112 -4.85 4.45 12.80
N PRO A 113 -3.58 4.37 13.23
CA PRO A 113 -3.04 5.30 14.21
C PRO A 113 -2.90 6.73 13.66
N ASN A 114 -3.94 7.54 13.87
CA ASN A 114 -4.11 8.93 13.43
C ASN A 114 -4.28 9.10 11.90
N SER A 115 -3.21 8.97 11.10
CA SER A 115 -3.28 9.26 9.67
C SER A 115 -2.25 8.46 8.86
N ILE A 116 -2.65 8.00 7.67
CA ILE A 116 -1.75 7.42 6.65
C ILE A 116 -1.38 8.52 5.66
N ILE A 117 -0.12 8.96 5.74
CA ILE A 117 0.40 10.04 4.91
C ILE A 117 1.19 9.45 3.75
N TYR A 118 2.29 8.76 4.06
CA TYR A 118 3.15 8.13 3.06
C TYR A 118 2.52 6.84 2.49
N PRO A 119 2.94 6.40 1.28
CA PRO A 119 2.47 5.16 0.68
C PRO A 119 2.79 3.93 1.53
N ILE A 120 1.89 2.93 1.47
CA ILE A 120 2.00 1.63 2.13
C ILE A 120 2.40 0.57 1.11
#